data_AF-A0A6I3N2C1-F1
#
_entry.id   AF-A0A6I3N2C1-F1
#
_cell.length_a   1.000
_cell.length_b   1.000
_cell.length_c   1.000
_cell.angle_alpha   90.00
_cell.angle_beta   90.00
_cell.angle_gamma   90.00
#
_symmetry.space_group_name_H-M   'P 1'
#
loop_
_entity.id
_entity.type
_entity.pdbx_description
1 polymer ?
#
loop_
_entity_poly.entity_id
_entity_poly.type
_entity_poly.pdbx_seq_one_letter_code
_entity_poly.pdbx_strand_id
1 'polypeptide(L)' 'MKRFIDLGNQTGNIDYDSGEREFAFYDTVRDCFETFGGSQTWTCIEDFIKDYSGNELDRYLILIPNIF' A
#
# COMPACT_ATOMS: atom_id res chain seq x y z
N MET A 1 -4.08 -9.69 10.96
CA MET A 1 -4.90 -9.69 9.72
C MET A 1 -4.52 -8.43 9.01
N LYS A 2 -4.25 -8.48 7.71
CA LYS A 2 -3.84 -7.29 6.96
C LYS A 2 -5.08 -6.50 6.52
N ARG A 3 -5.02 -5.17 6.62
CA ARG A 3 -6.08 -4.26 6.14
C ARG A 3 -5.47 -3.23 5.21
N PHE A 4 -6.11 -3.03 4.06
CA PHE A 4 -5.76 -1.94 3.16
C PHE A 4 -6.14 -0.59 3.79
N ILE A 5 -5.25 0.38 3.66
CA ILE A 5 -5.42 1.75 4.12
C ILE A 5 -5.18 2.67 2.92
N ASP A 6 -6.24 3.34 2.46
CA ASP A 6 -6.13 4.45 1.53
C ASP A 6 -5.65 5.68 2.30
N LEU A 7 -4.44 6.15 2.00
CA LEU A 7 -3.88 7.36 2.60
C LEU A 7 -4.21 8.59 1.76
N GLY A 8 -4.77 8.41 0.55
CA GLY A 8 -5.08 9.48 -0.38
C GLY A 8 -3.90 10.42 -0.55
N ASN A 9 -4.11 11.69 -0.18
CA ASN A 9 -3.10 12.75 -0.22
C ASN A 9 -2.68 13.22 1.19
N GLN A 10 -2.85 12.38 2.22
CA GLN A 10 -2.69 12.79 3.63
C GLN A 10 -1.24 12.93 4.10
N THR A 11 -0.25 12.50 3.31
CA THR A 11 1.17 12.49 3.69
C THR A 11 1.95 13.76 3.36
N GLY A 12 1.30 14.79 2.81
CA GLY A 12 1.89 16.13 2.68
C GLY A 12 3.00 16.30 1.64
N ASN A 13 3.47 15.22 1.02
CA ASN A 13 4.31 15.26 -0.20
C ASN A 13 3.41 15.42 -1.43
N ILE A 14 2.70 16.55 -1.50
CA ILE A 14 1.76 16.81 -2.59
C ILE A 14 2.50 17.56 -3.69
N ASP A 15 2.91 16.85 -4.73
CA ASP A 15 2.92 17.44 -6.06
C ASP A 15 1.46 17.38 -6.56
N TYR A 16 0.74 18.50 -6.47
CA TYR A 16 -0.70 18.57 -6.77
C TYR A 16 -1.02 18.19 -8.22
N ASP A 17 0.00 18.13 -9.08
CA ASP A 17 -0.09 17.75 -10.48
C ASP A 17 0.16 16.25 -10.76
N SER A 18 0.66 15.45 -9.81
CA SER A 18 0.99 14.04 -10.09
C SER A 18 -0.21 13.08 -9.92
N GLY A 19 -1.20 13.45 -9.10
CA GLY A 19 -2.36 12.59 -8.84
C GLY A 19 -2.01 11.27 -8.12
N GLU A 20 -0.81 11.19 -7.54
CA GLU A 20 -0.31 10.00 -6.85
C GLU A 20 -1.06 9.80 -5.53
N ARG A 21 -1.82 8.71 -5.45
CA ARG A 21 -2.55 8.31 -4.24
C ARG A 21 -1.68 7.35 -3.45
N GLU A 22 -1.37 7.69 -2.21
CA GLU A 22 -0.63 6.79 -1.34
C GLU A 22 -1.54 5.78 -0.65
N PHE A 23 -1.03 4.57 -0.44
CA PHE A 23 -1.69 3.55 0.36
C PHE A 23 -0.69 2.74 1.19
N ALA A 24 -1.22 2.04 2.19
CA ALA A 24 -0.46 1.16 3.08
C ALA A 24 -1.29 -0.06 3.50
N PHE A 25 -0.63 -1.00 4.18
CA PHE A 25 -1.32 -2.12 4.84
C PHE A 25 -1.06 -2.10 6.34
N TYR A 26 -2.10 -2.33 7.14
CA TYR A 26 -2.00 -2.45 8.60
C TYR A 26 -2.15 -3.90 9.04
N ASP A 27 -1.22 -4.43 9.82
CA ASP A 27 -1.34 -5.76 10.44
C ASP A 27 -1.97 -5.67 11.82
N THR A 28 -3.26 -6.01 11.91
CA THR A 28 -4.01 -6.01 13.17
C THR A 28 -3.54 -7.04 14.19
N VAL A 29 -2.69 -8.01 13.81
CA VAL A 29 -2.17 -9.01 14.75
C VAL A 29 -0.87 -8.52 15.40
N ARG A 30 -0.04 -7.81 14.64
CA ARG A 30 1.23 -7.23 15.13
C ARG A 30 1.08 -5.80 15.64
N ASP A 31 -0.07 -5.19 15.39
CA ASP A 31 -0.38 -3.80 15.75
C ASP A 31 0.61 -2.79 15.13
N CYS A 32 0.94 -3.00 13.85
CA CYS A 32 1.90 -2.17 13.12
C CYS A 32 1.56 -2.05 11.63
N PHE A 33 2.10 -1.04 10.97
CA PHE A 33 2.10 -0.97 9.50
C PHE A 33 3.00 -2.03 8.90
N GLU A 34 2.62 -2.53 7.74
CA GLU A 34 3.46 -3.40 6.94
C GLU A 34 4.58 -2.58 6.31
N THR A 35 5.80 -3.10 6.38
CA THR A 35 6.97 -2.48 5.77
C THR A 35 7.68 -3.45 4.85
N PHE A 36 8.06 -3.01 3.66
CA PHE A 36 8.97 -3.73 2.77
C PHE A 36 10.25 -2.92 2.58
N GLY A 37 11.40 -3.52 2.89
CA GLY A 37 12.69 -2.84 2.70
C GLY A 37 12.82 -1.49 3.43
N GLY A 38 12.00 -1.22 4.45
CA GLY A 38 11.93 0.07 5.16
C GLY A 38 10.91 1.07 4.61
N SER A 39 10.26 0.79 3.46
CA SER A 39 9.10 1.55 2.99
C SER A 39 7.82 1.05 3.64
N GLN A 40 6.92 1.97 3.99
CA GLN A 40 5.63 1.69 4.64
C GLN A 40 4.41 2.15 3.81
N THR A 41 4.66 2.91 2.73
CA THR A 41 3.64 3.42 1.82
C THR A 41 4.06 3.20 0.37
N TRP A 42 3.07 3.11 -0.51
CA TRP A 42 3.24 3.05 -1.96
C TRP A 42 2.35 4.09 -2.63
N THR A 43 2.88 4.79 -3.61
CA THR A 43 2.19 5.86 -4.37
C THR A 43 1.38 5.32 -5.54
N CYS A 44 1.64 4.08 -5.96
CA CYS A 44 0.90 3.38 -7.00
C CYS A 44 1.02 1.85 -6.85
N ILE A 45 0.11 1.12 -7.51
CA ILE A 45 0.10 -0.35 -7.48
C ILE A 45 1.36 -0.91 -8.14
N GLU A 46 1.89 -0.24 -9.16
CA GLU A 46 3.09 -0.63 -9.90
C GLU A 46 4.33 -0.65 -9.00
N ASP A 47 4.49 0.32 -8.11
CA ASP A 47 5.59 0.34 -7.15
C ASP A 47 5.43 -0.74 -6.08
N PHE A 48 4.20 -0.97 -5.63
CA PHE A 48 3.89 -2.08 -4.73
C PHE A 48 4.20 -3.46 -5.33
N ILE A 49 3.88 -3.68 -6.62
CA ILE A 49 4.16 -4.94 -7.33
C ILE A 49 5.67 -5.17 -7.53
N LYS A 50 6.50 -4.13 -7.52
CA LYS A 50 7.97 -4.29 -7.56
C LYS A 50 8.52 -4.82 -6.24
N ASP A 51 7.87 -4.48 -5.12
CA ASP A 51 8.29 -4.85 -3.78
C ASP A 51 7.83 -6.26 -3.37
N TYR A 52 6.69 -6.73 -3.89
CA TYR A 52 6.15 -8.04 -3.56
C TYR A 52 6.04 -8.96 -4.78
N SER A 53 6.21 -10.27 -4.59
CA SER A 53 6.07 -11.24 -5.67
C SER A 53 5.39 -12.53 -5.23
N GLY A 54 4.85 -13.28 -6.21
CA GLY A 54 4.22 -14.57 -5.99
C GLY A 54 3.03 -14.52 -5.03
N ASN A 55 2.91 -15.55 -4.18
CA ASN A 55 1.76 -15.74 -3.29
C ASN A 55 1.55 -14.59 -2.29
N GLU A 56 2.60 -13.86 -1.91
CA GLU A 56 2.46 -12.69 -1.04
C GLU A 56 1.75 -11.55 -1.77
N LEU A 57 2.14 -11.28 -3.02
CA LEU A 57 1.52 -10.25 -3.83
C LEU A 57 0.02 -10.54 -4.01
N ASP A 58 -0.33 -11.76 -4.41
CA ASP A 58 -1.72 -12.19 -4.58
C ASP A 58 -2.55 -11.97 -3.30
N ARG A 59 -1.95 -12.28 -2.13
CA ARG A 59 -2.59 -12.10 -0.83
C ARG A 59 -2.87 -10.63 -0.49
N TYR A 60 -2.03 -9.71 -0.92
CA TYR A 60 -2.24 -8.28 -0.69
C TYR A 60 -3.21 -7.69 -1.70
N LEU A 61 -3.14 -8.09 -2.97
CA LEU A 61 -4.04 -7.59 -4.03
C LEU A 61 -5.52 -7.86 -3.72
N ILE A 62 -5.85 -9.01 -3.12
CA ILE A 62 -7.24 -9.32 -2.73
C ILE A 62 -7.80 -8.41 -1.62
N LEU A 63 -6.94 -7.66 -0.92
CA LEU A 63 -7.33 -6.76 0.16
C LEU A 63 -7.61 -5.33 -0.33
N ILE A 64 -7.16 -4.99 -1.55
CA ILE A 64 -7.34 -3.66 -2.12
C ILE A 64 -8.73 -3.59 -2.77
N PRO A 65 -9.62 -2.70 -2.31
CA PRO A 65 -10.94 -2.55 -2.90
C PRO A 65 -10.87 -2.06 -4.36
N ASN A 66 -11.72 -2.62 -5.24
CA ASN A 66 -11.88 -2.19 -6.63
C ASN A 66 -10.65 -2.36 -7.55
N ILE A 67 -9.78 -3.34 -7.28
CA ILE A 67 -8.74 -3.75 -8.23
C ILE A 67 -9.32 -4.49 -9.47
N PHE A 68 -10.58 -4.94 -9.40
CA PHE A 68 -11.32 -5.60 -10.47
C PHE A 68 -12.70 -5.00 -10.68
#